data_AF-A0A367W2W0-F1
#
_entry.id   AF-A0A367W2W0-F1
#
_cell.length_a   1.000
_cell.length_b   1.000
_cell.length_c   1.000
_cell.angle_alpha   90.00
_cell.angle_beta   90.00
_cell.angle_gamma   90.00
#
_symmetry.space_group_name_H-M   'P 1'
#
loop_
_entity.id
_entity.type
_entity.pdbx_description
1 polymer ?
#
loop_
_entity_poly.entity_id
_entity_poly.type
_entity_poly.pdbx_seq_one_letter_code
_entity_poly.pdbx_strand_id
1 'polypeptide(L)'
;MHPCKAVFLTFLVVSTFLWASSQAVFARNDLKFDGFRANLNDIISGMSTYCKKQPGVMDSAISAATSNDIDLFRKACGQGLRSNATPFGDWQFLYSTRTVDDGHGTVYGVLKRFTYDNRSYLLAIGEERITRYPGQTGEKTDTRPVALLNIENGTSKWQQVFDFVRYDGLSWNVREGSISDFSSANVADDIPLHGIWQRYVANDFGNLVASMKDMDWPNRN
;
A
#
# COMPACT_ATOMS: atom_id res chain seq x y z
N MET A 1 -69.43 -36.87 1.43
CA MET A 1 -68.53 -38.02 1.26
C MET A 1 -67.28 -37.56 0.51
N HIS A 2 -66.15 -37.41 1.22
CA HIS A 2 -64.81 -37.55 0.63
C HIS A 2 -64.48 -39.06 0.52
N PRO A 3 -63.41 -39.52 -0.16
CA PRO A 3 -62.38 -38.81 -0.95
C PRO A 3 -62.06 -39.49 -2.32
N CYS A 4 -61.30 -38.84 -3.21
CA CYS A 4 -60.13 -39.51 -3.80
C CYS A 4 -59.11 -38.49 -4.33
N LYS A 5 -57.86 -38.74 -3.98
CA LYS A 5 -56.69 -37.88 -4.08
C LYS A 5 -56.23 -37.68 -5.53
N ALA A 6 -56.16 -36.43 -5.99
CA ALA A 6 -55.28 -36.10 -7.12
C ALA A 6 -53.92 -35.69 -6.55
N VAL A 7 -52.91 -36.44 -6.97
CA VAL A 7 -51.52 -36.38 -6.53
C VAL A 7 -50.84 -35.14 -7.13
N PHE A 8 -50.05 -34.50 -6.27
CA PHE A 8 -49.07 -33.45 -6.56
C PHE A 8 -48.24 -33.72 -7.82
N LEU A 9 -48.02 -32.69 -8.64
CA LEU A 9 -46.64 -32.32 -9.01
C LEU A 9 -46.57 -30.84 -9.42
N THR A 10 -46.14 -30.03 -8.46
CA THR A 10 -45.78 -28.63 -8.63
C THR A 10 -44.44 -28.57 -9.34
N PHE A 11 -44.38 -28.18 -10.61
CA PHE A 11 -43.13 -27.71 -11.23
C PHE A 11 -42.99 -26.21 -10.98
N LEU A 12 -42.47 -25.89 -9.80
CA LEU A 12 -42.03 -24.55 -9.46
C LEU A 12 -40.67 -24.36 -10.14
N VAL A 13 -40.66 -23.64 -11.27
CA VAL A 13 -39.41 -23.20 -11.90
C VAL A 13 -38.81 -22.16 -10.96
N VAL A 14 -38.00 -22.62 -10.02
CA VAL A 14 -37.06 -21.77 -9.28
C VAL A 14 -36.01 -21.36 -10.31
N SER A 15 -36.26 -20.24 -10.98
CA SER A 15 -35.22 -19.47 -11.64
C SER A 15 -34.24 -19.05 -10.55
N THR A 16 -33.30 -19.94 -10.26
CA THR A 16 -32.06 -19.62 -9.59
C THR A 16 -31.39 -18.60 -10.48
N PHE A 17 -31.65 -17.33 -10.20
CA PHE A 17 -30.64 -16.32 -10.41
C PHE A 17 -29.44 -16.85 -9.63
N LEU A 18 -28.55 -17.52 -10.36
CA LEU A 18 -27.13 -17.58 -10.06
C LEU A 18 -26.70 -16.11 -9.99
N TRP A 19 -26.96 -15.49 -8.85
CA TRP A 19 -25.96 -14.67 -8.23
C TRP A 19 -24.77 -15.63 -8.11
N ALA A 20 -23.97 -15.67 -9.17
CA ALA A 20 -22.56 -15.56 -8.96
C ALA A 20 -22.41 -14.30 -8.10
N SER A 21 -22.57 -14.48 -6.79
CA SER A 21 -21.64 -13.91 -5.87
C SER A 21 -20.31 -14.26 -6.49
N SER A 22 -19.77 -13.32 -7.27
CA SER A 22 -18.36 -13.10 -7.27
C SER A 22 -18.03 -13.13 -5.79
N GLN A 23 -17.59 -14.30 -5.33
CA GLN A 23 -16.73 -14.41 -4.18
C GLN A 23 -15.55 -13.56 -4.63
N ALA A 24 -15.71 -12.24 -4.47
CA ALA A 24 -14.65 -11.28 -4.50
C ALA A 24 -13.67 -11.92 -3.56
N VAL A 25 -12.64 -12.50 -4.16
CA VAL A 25 -11.67 -13.41 -3.56
C VAL A 25 -11.58 -13.03 -2.11
N PHE A 26 -12.27 -13.81 -1.27
CA PHE A 26 -12.39 -13.51 0.15
C PHE A 26 -11.00 -13.16 0.60
N ALA A 27 -10.84 -11.91 1.05
CA ALA A 27 -9.62 -11.31 1.53
C ALA A 27 -8.69 -12.38 2.10
N ARG A 28 -7.83 -12.93 1.25
CA ARG A 28 -6.93 -14.02 1.62
C ARG A 28 -5.70 -13.35 2.19
N ASN A 29 -5.92 -12.62 3.27
CA ASN A 29 -4.92 -12.06 4.16
C ASN A 29 -5.66 -11.36 5.31
N ASP A 30 -5.97 -12.12 6.36
CA ASP A 30 -5.62 -11.62 7.70
C ASP A 30 -4.15 -11.23 7.61
N LEU A 31 -3.86 -9.97 7.29
CA LEU A 31 -2.55 -9.60 6.78
C LEU A 31 -1.57 -9.61 7.96
N LYS A 32 -1.06 -10.80 8.29
CA LYS A 32 0.11 -10.99 9.15
C LYS A 32 1.19 -10.11 8.55
N PHE A 33 2.00 -9.53 9.42
CA PHE A 33 3.01 -8.56 9.00
C PHE A 33 3.94 -9.08 7.88
N ASP A 34 4.24 -10.39 7.86
CA ASP A 34 5.03 -11.00 6.79
C ASP A 34 4.35 -10.95 5.42
N GLY A 35 3.02 -11.09 5.37
CA GLY A 35 2.25 -10.92 4.12
C GLY A 35 2.32 -9.48 3.61
N PHE A 36 2.34 -8.50 4.53
CA PHE A 36 2.52 -7.09 4.18
C PHE A 36 3.89 -6.84 3.58
N ARG A 37 4.93 -7.38 4.21
CA ARG A 37 6.30 -7.27 3.71
C ARG A 37 6.46 -7.92 2.34
N ALA A 38 5.89 -9.09 2.13
CA ALA A 38 5.91 -9.76 0.83
C ALA A 38 5.23 -8.92 -0.26
N ASN A 39 4.04 -8.41 0.05
CA ASN A 39 3.31 -7.50 -0.84
C ASN A 39 4.10 -6.22 -1.14
N LEU A 40 4.71 -5.61 -0.13
CA LEU A 40 5.55 -4.42 -0.31
C LEU A 40 6.74 -4.72 -1.22
N ASN A 41 7.42 -5.85 -1.04
CA ASN A 41 8.53 -6.25 -1.93
C ASN A 41 8.06 -6.39 -3.38
N ASP A 42 6.89 -6.98 -3.62
CA ASP A 42 6.31 -7.10 -4.97
C ASP A 42 6.00 -5.71 -5.56
N ILE A 43 5.46 -4.77 -4.77
CA ILE A 43 5.25 -3.38 -5.21
C ILE A 43 6.57 -2.72 -5.60
N ILE A 44 7.55 -2.69 -4.70
CA ILE A 44 8.83 -1.99 -4.92
C ILE A 44 9.56 -2.56 -6.15
N SER A 45 9.52 -3.89 -6.33
CA SER A 45 10.06 -4.56 -7.51
C SER A 45 9.31 -4.18 -8.79
N GLY A 46 7.97 -4.22 -8.77
CA GLY A 46 7.14 -3.84 -9.91
C GLY A 46 7.34 -2.37 -10.32
N MET A 47 7.41 -1.47 -9.35
CA MET A 47 7.69 -0.05 -9.58
C MET A 47 9.05 0.16 -10.25
N SER A 48 10.08 -0.49 -9.72
CA SER A 48 11.44 -0.40 -10.27
C SER A 48 11.50 -0.93 -11.71
N THR A 49 10.81 -2.04 -11.96
CA THR A 49 10.72 -2.67 -13.28
C THR A 49 9.99 -1.78 -14.28
N TYR A 50 8.88 -1.15 -13.86
CA TYR A 50 8.16 -0.19 -14.68
C TYR A 50 9.02 0.99 -15.10
N CYS A 51 9.72 1.59 -14.13
CA CYS A 51 10.61 2.72 -14.37
C CYS A 51 11.74 2.37 -15.35
N LYS A 52 12.37 1.21 -15.19
CA LYS A 52 13.41 0.73 -16.13
C LYS A 52 12.90 0.56 -17.57
N LYS A 53 11.60 0.30 -17.76
CA LYS A 53 10.98 0.07 -19.07
C LYS A 53 10.36 1.31 -19.72
N GLN A 54 10.32 2.44 -19.03
CA GLN A 54 9.77 3.72 -19.52
C GLN A 54 10.91 4.69 -19.89
N PRO A 55 11.43 4.65 -21.13
CA PRO A 55 12.61 5.43 -21.54
C PRO A 55 12.39 6.95 -21.50
N GLY A 56 11.15 7.45 -21.53
CA GLY A 56 10.83 8.89 -21.48
C GLY A 56 10.92 9.53 -20.09
N VAL A 57 11.14 8.75 -19.04
CA VAL A 57 11.26 9.22 -17.64
C VAL A 57 12.73 9.53 -17.27
N MET A 58 13.69 9.25 -18.16
CA MET A 58 15.09 9.08 -17.77
C MET A 58 16.13 9.74 -18.69
N ASP A 59 16.17 11.08 -18.80
CA ASP A 59 17.43 11.75 -19.22
C ASP A 59 18.41 11.92 -18.04
N SER A 60 17.90 11.93 -16.79
CA SER A 60 18.71 12.05 -15.56
C SER A 60 18.94 10.74 -14.80
N ALA A 61 18.24 9.66 -15.16
CA ALA A 61 18.31 8.39 -14.45
C ALA A 61 19.14 7.31 -15.20
N ILE A 62 19.41 7.52 -16.50
CA ILE A 62 20.32 6.64 -17.26
C ILE A 62 21.77 6.80 -16.77
N SER A 63 22.18 7.99 -16.30
CA SER A 63 23.47 8.21 -15.65
C SER A 63 23.54 7.64 -14.21
N ALA A 64 22.38 7.46 -13.56
CA ALA A 64 22.24 6.91 -12.21
C ALA A 64 22.19 5.38 -12.18
N ALA A 65 21.56 4.76 -13.18
CA ALA A 65 21.53 3.31 -13.34
C ALA A 65 22.94 2.72 -13.53
N THR A 66 23.89 3.53 -14.02
CA THR A 66 25.32 3.21 -14.11
C THR A 66 26.13 3.55 -12.84
N SER A 67 25.56 4.26 -11.86
CA SER A 67 26.30 4.78 -10.70
C SER A 67 26.14 3.96 -9.40
N ASN A 68 25.42 2.83 -9.42
CA ASN A 68 25.03 2.05 -8.23
C ASN A 68 24.25 2.87 -7.17
N ASP A 69 23.76 4.08 -7.50
CA ASP A 69 23.04 4.93 -6.57
C ASP A 69 21.53 4.64 -6.62
N ILE A 70 21.10 3.76 -5.71
CA ILE A 70 19.70 3.35 -5.59
C ILE A 70 18.76 4.51 -5.26
N ASP A 71 19.23 5.52 -4.52
CA ASP A 71 18.39 6.63 -4.08
C ASP A 71 18.18 7.62 -5.23
N LEU A 72 19.19 7.82 -6.08
CA LEU A 72 19.03 8.59 -7.31
C LEU A 72 18.06 7.92 -8.29
N PHE A 73 18.12 6.60 -8.46
CA PHE A 73 17.14 5.85 -9.25
C PHE A 73 15.72 6.00 -8.70
N ARG A 74 15.53 5.77 -7.39
CA ARG A 74 14.22 5.87 -6.74
C ARG A 74 13.64 7.28 -6.85
N LYS A 75 14.49 8.30 -6.67
CA LYS A 75 14.11 9.70 -6.85
C LYS A 75 13.58 9.98 -8.25
N ALA A 76 14.36 9.62 -9.27
CA ALA A 76 13.95 9.87 -10.65
C ALA A 76 12.69 9.09 -11.03
N CYS A 77 12.61 7.83 -10.63
CA CYS A 77 11.45 6.96 -10.84
C CYS A 77 10.18 7.53 -10.19
N GLY A 78 10.23 7.89 -8.90
CA GLY A 78 9.06 8.41 -8.20
C GLY A 78 8.66 9.81 -8.66
N GLN A 79 9.62 10.69 -8.98
CA GLN A 79 9.32 12.05 -9.44
C GLN A 79 8.77 12.06 -10.88
N GLY A 80 9.37 11.30 -11.79
CA GLY A 80 8.97 11.29 -13.19
C GLY A 80 7.65 10.58 -13.48
N LEU A 81 7.11 9.83 -12.51
CA LEU A 81 5.83 9.13 -12.64
C LEU A 81 4.72 9.68 -11.74
N ARG A 82 5.01 10.72 -10.95
CA ARG A 82 4.05 11.29 -9.98
C ARG A 82 2.74 11.80 -10.60
N SER A 83 2.76 12.16 -11.89
CA SER A 83 1.60 12.74 -12.61
C SER A 83 1.12 11.89 -13.78
N ASN A 84 1.78 10.76 -14.06
CA ASN A 84 1.39 9.90 -15.17
C ASN A 84 0.29 8.93 -14.70
N ALA A 85 -0.65 8.63 -15.59
CA ALA A 85 -1.55 7.51 -15.38
C ALA A 85 -0.70 6.26 -15.19
N THR A 86 -0.80 5.68 -14.00
CA THR A 86 -0.06 4.47 -13.68
C THR A 86 -1.00 3.26 -13.83
N PRO A 87 -0.48 2.05 -14.06
CA PRO A 87 -1.32 0.85 -14.06
C PRO A 87 -1.90 0.51 -12.68
N PHE A 88 -1.59 1.29 -11.63
CA PHE A 88 -1.98 1.03 -10.24
C PHE A 88 -3.35 1.62 -9.86
N GLY A 89 -4.18 1.96 -10.85
CA GLY A 89 -5.50 2.53 -10.62
C GLY A 89 -5.42 3.90 -9.94
N ASP A 90 -6.00 4.01 -8.74
CA ASP A 90 -6.00 5.25 -7.94
C ASP A 90 -4.76 5.40 -7.03
N TRP A 91 -3.85 4.44 -7.07
CA TRP A 91 -2.54 4.54 -6.41
C TRP A 91 -1.54 5.28 -7.30
N GLN A 92 -0.69 6.09 -6.66
CA GLN A 92 0.33 6.91 -7.31
C GLN A 92 1.73 6.53 -6.84
N PHE A 93 2.73 6.84 -7.65
CA PHE A 93 4.13 6.68 -7.25
C PHE A 93 4.51 7.73 -6.22
N LEU A 94 5.23 7.27 -5.21
CA LEU A 94 5.77 8.10 -4.15
C LEU A 94 7.29 8.03 -4.17
N TYR A 95 7.89 9.19 -4.25
CA TYR A 95 9.20 9.44 -3.69
C TYR A 95 9.12 10.72 -2.84
N SER A 96 9.40 10.58 -1.55
CA SER A 96 9.44 11.69 -0.62
C SER A 96 10.79 11.74 0.08
N THR A 97 11.22 12.93 0.46
CA THR A 97 12.44 13.15 1.22
C THR A 97 12.10 14.02 2.42
N ARG A 98 12.70 13.71 3.57
CA ARG A 98 12.64 14.53 4.77
C ARG A 98 14.02 14.67 5.39
N THR A 99 14.27 15.78 6.06
CA THR A 99 15.45 15.97 6.90
C THR A 99 15.26 15.22 8.22
N VAL A 100 16.33 14.61 8.72
CA VAL A 100 16.43 14.10 10.10
C VAL A 100 17.68 14.70 10.73
N ASP A 101 17.76 14.73 12.07
CA ASP A 101 18.80 15.49 12.80
C ASP A 101 20.24 15.23 12.32
N ASP A 102 20.55 13.99 11.93
CA ASP A 102 21.89 13.56 11.49
C ASP A 102 21.96 13.15 10.01
N GLY A 103 21.00 13.55 9.18
CA GLY A 103 21.00 13.14 7.77
C GLY A 103 19.65 13.32 7.08
N HIS A 104 19.24 12.30 6.33
CA HIS A 104 18.00 12.37 5.57
C HIS A 104 17.23 11.04 5.58
N GLY A 105 15.91 11.15 5.51
CA GLY A 105 15.00 10.05 5.30
C GLY A 105 14.36 10.13 3.91
N THR A 106 14.25 9.00 3.22
CA THR A 106 13.48 8.88 1.98
C THR A 106 12.39 7.86 2.15
N VAL A 107 11.26 8.07 1.48
CA VAL A 107 10.18 7.07 1.36
C VAL A 107 9.93 6.84 -0.11
N TYR A 108 10.07 5.58 -0.53
CA TYR A 108 9.79 5.14 -1.89
C TYR A 108 8.70 4.07 -1.87
N GLY A 109 7.65 4.24 -2.66
CA GLY A 109 6.51 3.32 -2.65
C GLY A 109 5.28 3.89 -3.35
N VAL A 110 4.10 3.55 -2.83
CA VAL A 110 2.81 3.97 -3.40
C VAL A 110 2.05 4.88 -2.45
N LEU A 111 1.22 5.73 -3.03
CA LEU A 111 0.43 6.74 -2.35
C LEU A 111 -1.04 6.62 -2.77
N LYS A 112 -1.95 6.66 -1.79
CA LYS A 112 -3.39 6.72 -2.05
C LYS A 112 -4.02 7.88 -1.28
N ARG A 113 -4.77 8.72 -1.99
CA ARG A 113 -5.68 9.69 -1.38
C ARG A 113 -7.07 9.07 -1.27
N PHE A 114 -7.72 9.22 -0.13
CA PHE A 114 -9.10 8.76 0.06
C PHE A 114 -9.83 9.62 1.08
N THR A 115 -11.15 9.46 1.12
CA THR A 115 -12.01 10.05 2.15
C THR A 115 -12.56 8.93 3.03
N TYR A 116 -12.52 9.14 4.34
CA TYR A 116 -13.10 8.23 5.33
C TYR A 116 -13.71 9.09 6.44
N ASP A 117 -14.94 8.80 6.87
CA ASP A 117 -15.68 9.57 7.88
C ASP A 117 -15.59 11.11 7.69
N ASN A 118 -15.85 11.57 6.46
CA ASN A 118 -15.81 12.99 6.05
C ASN A 118 -14.45 13.69 6.20
N ARG A 119 -13.36 12.95 6.40
CA ARG A 119 -12.00 13.47 6.46
C ARG A 119 -11.18 12.97 5.28
N SER A 120 -10.34 13.83 4.74
CA SER A 120 -9.37 13.48 3.70
C SER A 120 -8.12 12.88 4.33
N TYR A 121 -7.70 11.73 3.81
CA TYR A 121 -6.50 11.05 4.21
C TYR A 121 -5.58 10.81 3.02
N LEU A 122 -4.29 10.69 3.35
CA LEU A 122 -3.25 10.28 2.43
C LEU A 122 -2.44 9.16 3.07
N LEU A 123 -2.51 7.98 2.46
CA LEU A 123 -1.79 6.78 2.90
C LEU A 123 -0.60 6.55 1.99
N ALA A 124 0.59 6.54 2.59
CA ALA A 124 1.83 6.18 1.93
C ALA A 124 2.26 4.78 2.42
N ILE A 125 2.39 3.83 1.51
CA ILE A 125 2.93 2.49 1.78
C ILE A 125 4.21 2.33 1.00
N GLY A 126 5.32 2.01 1.67
CA GLY A 126 6.61 2.01 1.01
C GLY A 126 7.75 1.48 1.85
N GLU A 127 8.95 1.65 1.33
CA GLU A 127 10.19 1.45 2.03
C GLU A 127 10.76 2.82 2.44
N GLU A 128 11.00 2.96 3.73
CA GLU A 128 11.71 4.10 4.30
C GLU A 128 13.20 3.77 4.41
N ARG A 129 14.04 4.68 3.94
CA ARG A 129 15.50 4.64 4.14
C ARG A 129 15.91 5.83 4.95
N ILE A 130 16.72 5.63 6.00
CA ILE A 130 17.29 6.70 6.80
C ILE A 130 18.80 6.59 6.72
N THR A 131 19.41 7.56 6.07
CA THR A 131 20.86 7.69 5.94
C THR A 131 21.35 8.72 6.95
N ARG A 132 22.15 8.27 7.92
CA ARG A 132 22.81 9.11 8.92
C ARG A 132 24.27 9.34 8.56
N TYR A 133 24.77 10.53 8.86
CA TYR A 133 26.15 10.97 8.60
C TYR A 133 26.62 10.79 7.15
N PRO A 134 25.84 11.27 6.15
CA PRO A 134 26.16 11.06 4.75
C PRO A 134 27.55 11.62 4.38
N GLY A 135 28.37 10.80 3.73
CA GLY A 135 29.72 11.15 3.30
C GLY A 135 30.79 11.17 4.41
N GLN A 136 30.48 10.64 5.60
CA GLN A 136 31.40 10.62 6.75
C GLN A 136 31.74 9.19 7.19
N THR A 137 32.87 9.02 7.88
CA THR A 137 33.19 7.76 8.57
C THR A 137 32.12 7.47 9.62
N GLY A 138 31.38 6.37 9.46
CA GLY A 138 30.21 6.06 10.29
C GLY A 138 28.87 6.29 9.59
N GLU A 139 28.86 6.57 8.28
CA GLU A 139 27.63 6.54 7.48
C GLU A 139 26.88 5.22 7.70
N LYS A 140 25.59 5.34 8.03
CA LYS A 140 24.70 4.19 8.22
C LYS A 140 23.39 4.44 7.52
N THR A 141 22.98 3.47 6.71
CA THR A 141 21.66 3.48 6.09
C THR A 141 20.82 2.37 6.68
N ASP A 142 19.77 2.75 7.41
CA ASP A 142 18.75 1.83 7.90
C ASP A 142 17.56 1.83 6.93
N THR A 143 16.95 0.66 6.73
CA THR A 143 15.82 0.48 5.82
C THR A 143 14.70 -0.26 6.53
N ARG A 144 13.47 0.25 6.44
CA ARG A 144 12.30 -0.40 7.04
C ARG A 144 11.03 -0.23 6.19
N PRO A 145 10.09 -1.17 6.25
CA PRO A 145 8.77 -0.96 5.70
C PRO A 145 8.01 0.12 6.48
N VAL A 146 7.15 0.88 5.80
CA VAL A 146 6.28 1.90 6.41
C VAL A 146 4.88 1.88 5.83
N ALA A 147 3.89 2.25 6.64
CA ALA A 147 2.52 2.51 6.22
C ALA A 147 2.03 3.76 6.97
N LEU A 148 2.31 4.92 6.38
CA LEU A 148 2.13 6.24 6.99
C LEU A 148 0.76 6.80 6.62
N LEU A 149 -0.08 7.01 7.62
CA LEU A 149 -1.35 7.71 7.51
C LEU A 149 -1.14 9.20 7.78
N ASN A 150 -1.63 10.01 6.85
CA ASN A 150 -1.64 11.46 6.98
C ASN A 150 -3.07 11.98 6.88
N ILE A 151 -3.36 13.07 7.58
CA ILE A 151 -4.63 13.79 7.49
C ILE A 151 -4.41 15.16 6.83
N GLU A 152 -5.40 15.64 6.09
CA GLU A 152 -5.40 17.00 5.56
C GLU A 152 -5.65 17.99 6.71
N ASN A 153 -4.60 18.70 7.13
CA ASN A 153 -4.68 19.86 8.00
C ASN A 153 -5.12 21.03 7.10
N GLY A 154 -6.23 21.71 7.43
CA GLY A 154 -6.99 22.69 6.61
C GLY A 154 -6.21 23.79 5.85
N THR A 155 -4.90 23.85 5.97
CA THR A 155 -3.96 24.55 5.10
C THR A 155 -3.56 23.77 3.81
N SER A 156 -4.31 22.72 3.42
CA SER A 156 -3.95 21.78 2.33
C SER A 156 -2.61 21.07 2.54
N LYS A 157 -2.15 21.00 3.79
CA LYS A 157 -0.92 20.29 4.17
C LYS A 157 -1.29 18.93 4.76
N TRP A 158 -0.56 17.91 4.33
CA TRP A 158 -0.68 16.57 4.90
C TRP A 158 0.17 16.48 6.15
N GLN A 159 -0.44 16.11 7.27
CA GLN A 159 0.23 15.87 8.54
C GLN A 159 0.18 14.38 8.85
N GLN A 160 1.34 13.75 9.07
CA GLN A 160 1.40 12.37 9.53
C GLN A 160 0.73 12.26 10.89
N VAL A 161 -0.25 11.37 11.00
CA VAL A 161 -1.00 11.09 12.23
C VAL A 161 -0.70 9.69 12.76
N PHE A 162 -0.28 8.76 11.90
CA PHE A 162 0.02 7.40 12.35
C PHE A 162 0.99 6.67 11.40
N ASP A 163 1.80 5.76 11.96
CA ASP A 163 2.52 4.71 11.22
C ASP A 163 1.97 3.36 11.68
N PHE A 164 1.34 2.62 10.76
CA PHE A 164 0.80 1.29 11.06
C PHE A 164 1.91 0.27 11.33
N VAL A 165 3.14 0.55 10.92
CA VAL A 165 4.31 -0.31 11.14
C VAL A 165 5.07 0.17 12.39
N ARG A 166 5.53 -0.76 13.22
CA ARG A 166 6.39 -0.41 14.37
C ARG A 166 7.71 0.18 13.90
N TYR A 167 8.33 0.99 14.75
CA TYR A 167 9.62 1.62 14.44
C TYR A 167 10.73 0.59 14.11
N ASP A 168 10.68 -0.59 14.74
CA ASP A 168 11.58 -1.71 14.44
C ASP A 168 11.40 -2.29 13.02
N GLY A 169 10.28 -2.00 12.35
CA GLY A 169 9.99 -2.50 11.01
C GLY A 169 9.68 -4.00 10.95
N LEU A 170 9.40 -4.64 12.09
CA LEU A 170 9.23 -6.10 12.21
C LEU A 170 7.79 -6.53 12.52
N SER A 171 6.91 -5.61 12.89
CA SER A 171 5.53 -5.92 13.25
C SER A 171 4.59 -4.72 13.10
N TRP A 172 3.28 -4.98 13.20
CA TRP A 172 2.27 -3.93 13.24
C TRP A 172 2.35 -3.13 14.54
N ASN A 173 2.04 -1.84 14.46
CA ASN A 173 1.96 -0.91 15.58
C ASN A 173 0.61 -1.05 16.32
N VAL A 174 0.38 -2.23 16.87
CA VAL A 174 -0.84 -2.61 17.59
C VAL A 174 -0.56 -2.81 19.07
N ARG A 175 -1.64 -2.82 19.86
CA ARG A 175 -1.60 -3.22 21.27
C ARG A 175 -1.00 -4.61 21.40
N GLU A 176 -0.16 -4.80 22.42
CA GLU A 176 0.44 -6.10 22.72
C GLU A 176 -0.62 -7.21 22.83
N GLY A 177 -0.35 -8.35 22.20
CA GLY A 177 -1.28 -9.48 22.14
C GLY A 177 -2.42 -9.34 21.11
N SER A 178 -2.49 -8.22 20.39
CA SER A 178 -3.44 -8.03 19.29
C SER A 178 -2.77 -8.15 17.92
N ILE A 179 -3.57 -8.47 16.91
CA ILE A 179 -3.16 -8.51 15.50
C ILE A 179 -3.53 -7.20 14.78
N SER A 180 -4.55 -6.49 15.27
CA SER A 180 -5.17 -5.38 14.54
C SER A 180 -5.76 -4.29 15.45
N ASP A 181 -5.52 -4.34 16.75
CA ASP A 181 -5.98 -3.31 17.70
C ASP A 181 -4.97 -2.15 17.72
N PHE A 182 -5.28 -1.10 16.98
CA PHE A 182 -4.47 0.12 16.91
C PHE A 182 -4.81 1.12 18.03
N SER A 183 -5.61 0.75 19.04
CA SER A 183 -6.02 1.65 20.13
C SER A 183 -4.87 2.07 21.06
N SER A 184 -3.77 1.31 21.11
CA SER A 184 -2.57 1.72 21.84
C SER A 184 -1.91 2.96 21.25
N ALA A 185 -2.26 3.31 20.01
CA ALA A 185 -1.89 4.56 19.40
C ALA A 185 -2.80 5.67 19.92
N ASN A 186 -2.33 6.39 20.92
CA ASN A 186 -2.99 7.59 21.42
C ASN A 186 -2.83 8.71 20.36
N VAL A 187 -3.60 8.62 19.27
CA VAL A 187 -3.63 9.64 18.23
C VAL A 187 -4.75 10.59 18.58
N ALA A 188 -4.43 11.88 18.65
CA ALA A 188 -5.44 12.93 18.75
C ALA A 188 -6.52 12.73 17.68
N ASP A 189 -7.78 12.99 18.03
CA ASP A 189 -8.92 13.18 17.12
C ASP A 189 -9.73 11.95 16.65
N ASP A 190 -9.91 10.91 17.48
CA ASP A 190 -10.88 9.81 17.23
C ASP A 190 -10.73 9.18 15.82
N ILE A 191 -9.49 9.02 15.35
CA ILE A 191 -9.24 8.49 14.01
C ILE A 191 -9.60 6.99 13.98
N PRO A 192 -10.42 6.52 13.03
CA PRO A 192 -10.86 5.13 12.93
C PRO A 192 -9.76 4.22 12.35
N LEU A 193 -8.62 4.14 13.03
CA LEU A 193 -7.40 3.47 12.56
C LEU A 193 -7.62 2.03 12.13
N HIS A 194 -8.41 1.26 12.90
CA HIS A 194 -8.71 -0.13 12.56
C HIS A 194 -9.46 -0.26 11.23
N GLY A 195 -10.51 0.56 11.02
CA GLY A 195 -11.27 0.56 9.78
C GLY A 195 -10.44 1.01 8.57
N ILE A 196 -9.58 2.02 8.76
CA ILE A 196 -8.63 2.47 7.72
C ILE A 196 -7.63 1.37 7.38
N TRP A 197 -7.04 0.72 8.38
CA TRP A 197 -6.10 -0.39 8.16
C TRP A 197 -6.76 -1.53 7.39
N GLN A 198 -7.92 -2.00 7.85
CA GLN A 198 -8.61 -3.12 7.22
C GLN A 198 -8.99 -2.79 5.77
N ARG A 199 -9.55 -1.61 5.52
CA ARG A 199 -10.02 -1.21 4.19
C ARG A 199 -8.86 -0.94 3.23
N TYR A 200 -7.89 -0.15 3.65
CA TYR A 200 -6.89 0.37 2.72
C TYR A 200 -5.55 -0.38 2.77
N VAL A 201 -5.10 -0.79 3.95
CA VAL A 201 -3.81 -1.51 4.11
C VAL A 201 -3.97 -3.00 3.88
N ALA A 202 -5.01 -3.64 4.43
CA ALA A 202 -5.22 -5.06 4.25
C ALA A 202 -5.86 -5.41 2.90
N ASN A 203 -6.94 -4.70 2.54
CA ASN A 203 -7.73 -5.01 1.34
C ASN A 203 -7.24 -4.28 0.08
N ASP A 204 -7.35 -2.95 0.00
CA ASP A 204 -7.03 -2.23 -1.24
C ASP A 204 -5.57 -2.42 -1.69
N PHE A 205 -4.62 -2.37 -0.75
CA PHE A 205 -3.21 -2.63 -1.06
C PHE A 205 -2.97 -4.08 -1.49
N GLY A 206 -3.65 -5.05 -0.88
CA GLY A 206 -3.61 -6.44 -1.32
C GLY A 206 -4.13 -6.62 -2.74
N ASN A 207 -5.23 -5.95 -3.07
CA ASN A 207 -5.83 -5.95 -4.41
C ASN A 207 -4.93 -5.29 -5.46
N LEU A 208 -4.24 -4.21 -5.10
CA LEU A 208 -3.23 -3.57 -5.94
C LEU A 208 -2.10 -4.56 -6.31
N VAL A 209 -1.59 -5.29 -5.33
CA VAL A 209 -0.50 -6.26 -5.58
C VAL A 209 -1.00 -7.41 -6.46
N ALA A 210 -2.23 -7.87 -6.24
CA ALA A 210 -2.85 -8.90 -7.08
C ALA A 210 -3.00 -8.43 -8.52
N SER A 211 -3.54 -7.23 -8.75
CA SER A 211 -3.70 -6.69 -10.11
C SER A 211 -2.35 -6.52 -10.83
N MET A 212 -1.29 -6.14 -10.10
CA MET A 212 0.06 -6.09 -10.67
C MET A 212 0.60 -7.43 -11.15
N LYS A 213 0.26 -8.52 -10.45
CA LYS A 213 0.67 -9.87 -10.84
C LYS A 213 -0.11 -10.35 -12.07
N ASP A 214 -1.38 -10.00 -12.14
CA ASP A 214 -2.26 -10.36 -13.26
C ASP A 214 -1.96 -9.59 -14.56
N MET A 215 -1.27 -8.43 -14.45
CA MET A 215 -0.83 -7.64 -15.61
C MET A 215 0.39 -8.22 -16.35
N ASP A 216 0.81 -9.45 -16.04
CA ASP A 216 1.95 -10.16 -16.64
C ASP A 216 3.20 -9.28 -16.71
N TRP A 217 3.41 -8.51 -15.64
CA TRP A 217 4.52 -7.58 -15.56
C TRP A 217 5.80 -8.38 -15.45
N PRO A 218 6.81 -8.06 -16.27
CA PRO A 218 7.70 -9.06 -16.84
C PRO A 218 8.29 -9.93 -15.74
N ASN A 219 8.13 -11.22 -15.95
CA ASN A 219 8.78 -12.32 -15.26
C ASN A 219 9.95 -11.90 -14.38
N ARG A 220 9.82 -12.27 -13.10
CA ARG A 220 10.91 -12.39 -12.12
C ARG A 220 12.13 -12.99 -12.82
N ASN A 221 13.13 -12.15 -13.11
CA ASN A 221 14.48 -12.59 -13.44
C ASN A 221 15.37 -12.23 -12.28
#